data_AF-A0A9C9JNE0-F1
#
_entry.id   AF-A0A9C9JNE0-F1
#
_cell.length_a   1.000
_cell.length_b   1.000
_cell.length_c   1.000
_cell.angle_alpha   90.00
_cell.angle_beta   90.00
_cell.angle_gamma   90.00
#
_symmetry.space_group_name_H-M   'P 1'
#
loop_
_entity.id
_entity.type
_entity.pdbx_description
1 polymer ?
#
loop_
_entity_poly.entity_id
_entity_poly.type
_entity_poly.pdbx_seq_one_letter_code
_entity_poly.pdbx_strand_id
1 'polypeptide(L)'
;MKLVLYFILFMIFSLFQACSSEKTPLASTAHEDDWMDVNSTAFHAAKVQTIGVVSCRSCHGTNTDSGENGTFCMDCHNETGDASYPHPPGWAGFDSTISHGSFYQVHDELTCNKCHGGENRIAIGCESCHLGS
;
A
#
# COMPACT_ATOMS: atom_id res chain seq x y z
N MET A 1 11.67 21.80 -48.41
CA MET A 1 12.19 21.95 -47.02
C MET A 1 11.10 22.03 -45.97
N LYS A 2 10.11 22.96 -46.06
CA LYS A 2 9.05 23.10 -45.04
C LYS A 2 8.23 21.81 -44.80
N LEU A 3 7.93 21.07 -45.87
CA LEU A 3 7.20 19.79 -45.78
C LEU A 3 7.95 18.73 -44.96
N VAL A 4 9.27 18.65 -45.13
CA VAL A 4 10.14 17.71 -44.39
C VAL A 4 10.21 18.11 -42.91
N LEU A 5 10.28 19.41 -42.62
CA LEU A 5 10.28 19.92 -41.25
C LEU A 5 8.97 19.60 -40.51
N TYR A 6 7.82 19.78 -41.17
CA TYR A 6 6.52 19.41 -40.57
C TYR A 6 6.41 17.91 -40.30
N PHE A 7 6.96 17.08 -41.18
CA PHE A 7 6.97 15.63 -41.00
C PHE A 7 7.83 15.19 -39.80
N ILE A 8 8.99 15.82 -39.63
CA ILE A 8 9.88 15.56 -38.48
C ILE A 8 9.20 16.01 -37.17
N LEU A 9 8.60 17.19 -37.15
CA LEU A 9 7.89 17.70 -35.96
C LEU A 9 6.69 16.82 -35.58
N PHE A 10 5.96 16.30 -36.58
CA PHE A 10 4.86 15.36 -36.36
C PHE A 10 5.35 14.03 -35.78
N MET A 11 6.46 13.48 -36.29
CA MET A 11 7.05 12.26 -35.71
C MET A 11 7.52 12.46 -34.27
N ILE A 12 8.18 13.58 -33.97
CA ILE A 12 8.62 13.92 -32.61
C ILE A 12 7.41 14.04 -31.67
N PHE A 13 6.35 14.76 -32.09
CA PHE A 13 5.12 14.88 -31.30
C PHE A 13 4.42 13.53 -31.06
N SER A 14 4.43 12.64 -32.05
CA SER A 14 3.84 11.30 -31.95
C SER A 14 4.61 10.40 -30.98
N LEU A 15 5.94 10.56 -30.88
CA LEU A 15 6.77 9.83 -29.93
C LEU A 15 6.49 10.24 -28.47
N PHE A 16 6.16 11.52 -28.23
CA PHE A 16 5.81 11.99 -26.88
C PHE A 16 4.42 11.52 -26.41
N GLN A 17 3.46 11.31 -27.31
CA GLN A 17 2.12 10.82 -26.96
C GLN A 17 2.11 9.32 -26.61
N ALA A 18 3.05 8.54 -27.15
CA ALA A 18 3.14 7.11 -26.91
C ALA A 18 3.65 6.75 -25.50
N CYS A 19 4.50 7.58 -24.88
CA CYS A 19 5.03 7.33 -23.53
C CYS A 19 4.06 7.67 -22.39
N SER A 20 2.97 8.42 -22.68
CA SER A 20 2.06 8.94 -21.64
C SER A 20 0.91 8.00 -21.28
N SER A 21 0.77 6.85 -21.96
CA SER A 21 -0.43 5.99 -21.85
C SER A 21 -0.16 4.60 -21.25
N GLU A 22 1.06 4.32 -20.79
CA GLU A 22 1.39 3.02 -20.21
C GLU A 22 0.82 2.93 -18.78
N LYS A 23 -0.41 2.41 -18.68
CA LYS A 23 -1.13 2.18 -17.41
C LYS A 23 -0.80 0.83 -16.77
N THR A 24 0.00 0.02 -17.44
CA THR A 24 0.50 -1.26 -16.93
C THR A 24 1.92 -1.03 -16.46
N PRO A 25 2.21 -1.06 -15.15
CA PRO A 25 3.59 -1.06 -14.71
C PRO A 25 4.30 -2.24 -15.39
N LEU A 26 5.47 -1.97 -15.97
CA LEU A 26 6.35 -3.02 -16.49
C LEU A 26 6.56 -4.07 -15.40
N ALA A 27 6.70 -5.34 -15.78
CA ALA A 27 7.05 -6.40 -14.85
C ALA A 27 8.26 -5.94 -14.01
N SER A 28 8.02 -5.75 -12.71
CA SER A 28 9.03 -5.26 -11.80
C SER A 28 10.13 -6.30 -11.70
N THR A 29 11.37 -5.95 -12.04
CA THR A 29 12.52 -6.83 -11.72
C THR A 29 12.90 -6.77 -10.24
N ALA A 30 12.27 -5.88 -9.47
CA ALA A 30 12.54 -5.71 -8.04
C ALA A 30 11.74 -6.69 -7.16
N HIS A 31 10.64 -7.25 -7.67
CA HIS A 31 9.81 -8.24 -6.97
C HIS A 31 9.54 -9.44 -7.90
N GLU A 32 9.32 -10.61 -7.32
CA GLU A 32 9.02 -11.82 -8.10
C GLU A 32 7.61 -11.72 -8.74
N ASP A 33 7.38 -12.43 -9.85
CA ASP A 33 6.11 -12.38 -10.60
C ASP A 33 4.89 -12.81 -9.75
N ASP A 34 5.14 -13.59 -8.70
CA ASP A 34 4.15 -14.12 -7.76
C ASP A 34 4.09 -13.32 -6.44
N TRP A 35 4.63 -12.09 -6.40
CA TRP A 35 4.60 -11.16 -5.26
C TRP A 35 3.19 -10.93 -4.68
N MET A 36 2.15 -11.05 -5.52
CA MET A 36 0.75 -10.89 -5.13
C MET A 36 -0.01 -12.21 -4.89
N ASP A 37 0.62 -13.37 -5.11
CA ASP A 37 0.00 -14.68 -4.85
C ASP A 37 0.11 -15.03 -3.35
N VAL A 38 -1.03 -15.17 -2.68
CA VAL A 38 -1.10 -15.49 -1.24
C VAL A 38 -0.47 -16.82 -0.87
N ASN A 39 -0.31 -17.73 -1.84
CA ASN A 39 0.29 -19.05 -1.64
C ASN A 39 1.78 -19.06 -1.99
N SER A 40 2.32 -17.97 -2.53
CA SER A 40 3.74 -17.89 -2.86
C SER A 40 4.61 -17.66 -1.62
N THR A 41 5.81 -18.23 -1.62
CA THR A 41 6.85 -17.88 -0.65
C THR A 41 7.37 -16.45 -0.81
N ALA A 42 7.20 -15.85 -2.00
CA ALA A 42 7.52 -14.47 -2.30
C ALA A 42 6.35 -13.51 -2.02
N PHE A 43 5.24 -13.99 -1.44
CA PHE A 43 4.08 -13.16 -1.15
C PHE A 43 4.45 -11.92 -0.32
N HIS A 44 4.01 -10.76 -0.77
CA HIS A 44 4.37 -9.47 -0.18
C HIS A 44 4.08 -9.37 1.31
N ALA A 45 2.94 -9.93 1.77
CA ALA A 45 2.59 -9.85 3.19
C ALA A 45 3.57 -10.66 4.06
N ALA A 46 4.07 -11.80 3.58
CA ALA A 46 5.09 -12.56 4.29
C ALA A 46 6.40 -11.77 4.39
N LYS A 47 6.77 -11.06 3.32
CA LYS A 47 7.95 -10.18 3.32
C LYS A 47 7.79 -9.03 4.30
N VAL A 48 6.66 -8.32 4.28
CA VAL A 48 6.33 -7.20 5.18
C VAL A 48 6.30 -7.65 6.65
N GLN A 49 5.75 -8.83 6.96
CA GLN A 49 5.78 -9.38 8.31
C GLN A 49 7.21 -9.62 8.81
N THR A 50 8.08 -10.09 7.92
CA THR A 50 9.46 -10.43 8.28
C THR A 50 10.34 -9.19 8.47
N ILE A 51 10.35 -8.26 7.50
CA ILE A 51 11.32 -7.15 7.49
C ILE A 51 10.71 -5.80 7.84
N GLY A 52 9.39 -5.74 8.03
CA GLY A 52 8.65 -4.51 8.20
C GLY A 52 8.50 -3.69 6.91
N VAL A 53 7.88 -2.53 7.02
CA VAL A 53 7.68 -1.61 5.88
C VAL A 53 8.80 -0.59 5.72
N VAL A 54 9.70 -0.48 6.71
CA VAL A 54 10.74 0.57 6.74
C VAL A 54 11.70 0.43 5.56
N SER A 55 12.14 -0.78 5.24
CA SER A 55 13.05 -1.01 4.11
C SER A 55 12.41 -0.70 2.76
N CYS A 56 11.10 -0.87 2.62
CA CYS A 56 10.35 -0.61 1.39
C CYS A 56 10.41 0.87 1.00
N ARG A 57 10.48 1.77 2.00
CA ARG A 57 10.55 3.23 1.81
C ARG A 57 11.78 3.69 1.03
N SER A 58 12.86 2.91 1.05
CA SER A 58 14.09 3.24 0.30
C SER A 58 13.85 3.36 -1.21
N CYS A 59 12.88 2.61 -1.74
CA CYS A 59 12.48 2.66 -3.15
C CYS A 59 11.08 3.24 -3.35
N HIS A 60 10.13 2.96 -2.44
CA HIS A 60 8.73 3.37 -2.57
C HIS A 60 8.41 4.73 -1.93
N GLY A 61 9.33 5.33 -1.17
CA GLY A 61 9.10 6.60 -0.48
C GLY A 61 8.28 6.47 0.82
N THR A 62 8.03 7.60 1.46
CA THR A 62 7.40 7.67 2.80
C THR A 62 5.90 7.94 2.77
N ASN A 63 5.34 8.28 1.61
CA ASN A 63 4.01 8.88 1.56
C ASN A 63 2.91 7.82 1.72
N THR A 64 2.17 8.01 2.79
CA THR A 64 0.89 7.39 3.14
C THR A 64 -0.26 7.85 2.26
N ASP A 65 -0.03 8.83 1.38
CA ASP A 65 -1.01 9.39 0.47
C ASP A 65 -0.59 9.15 -0.98
N SER A 66 -1.51 8.56 -1.73
CA SER A 66 -1.49 8.25 -3.16
C SER A 66 -0.65 9.24 -3.99
N GLY A 67 0.61 8.89 -4.23
CA GLY A 67 1.52 9.67 -5.08
C GLY A 67 1.51 9.16 -6.51
N GLU A 68 1.65 10.08 -7.47
CA GLU A 68 1.40 9.93 -8.91
C GLU A 68 2.17 8.83 -9.67
N ASN A 69 3.05 8.04 -9.02
CA ASN A 69 3.98 7.12 -9.69
C ASN A 69 4.05 5.68 -9.13
N GLY A 70 3.07 5.19 -8.36
CA GLY A 70 3.07 3.78 -7.96
C GLY A 70 1.89 3.37 -7.08
N THR A 71 1.63 2.05 -7.03
CA THR A 71 0.66 1.45 -6.09
C THR A 71 1.24 1.45 -4.67
N PHE A 72 0.58 2.12 -3.73
CA PHE A 72 0.92 2.17 -2.31
C PHE A 72 0.07 1.18 -1.49
N CYS A 73 0.47 0.94 -0.24
CA CYS A 73 -0.21 -0.01 0.65
C CYS A 73 -1.73 0.25 0.69
N MET A 74 -2.12 1.51 0.82
CA MET A 74 -3.53 1.89 0.92
C MET A 74 -4.28 1.80 -0.42
N ASP A 75 -3.60 1.71 -1.57
CA ASP A 75 -4.32 1.55 -2.84
C ASP A 75 -5.05 0.21 -2.92
N CYS A 76 -4.60 -0.80 -2.16
CA CYS A 76 -5.29 -2.08 -1.97
C CYS A 76 -5.82 -2.29 -0.55
N HIS A 77 -5.15 -1.73 0.47
CA HIS A 77 -5.53 -1.90 1.88
C HIS A 77 -6.43 -0.77 2.42
N ASN A 78 -6.88 0.19 1.60
CA ASN A 78 -7.94 1.10 1.96
C ASN A 78 -9.29 0.43 1.70
N GLU A 79 -9.67 -0.51 2.57
CA GLU A 79 -11.02 -1.06 2.52
C GLU A 79 -12.03 0.07 2.76
N THR A 80 -12.94 0.26 1.82
CA THR A 80 -14.06 1.18 1.94
C THR A 80 -15.16 0.52 2.78
N GLY A 81 -15.54 1.13 3.92
CA GLY A 81 -16.64 0.65 4.77
C GLY A 81 -16.33 0.66 6.26
N ASP A 82 -16.95 -0.25 7.02
CA ASP A 82 -16.74 -0.45 8.48
C ASP A 82 -15.39 -1.15 8.83
N ALA A 83 -14.56 -1.39 7.80
CA ALA A 83 -13.25 -2.00 7.93
C ALA A 83 -12.17 -0.91 7.87
N SER A 84 -11.30 -0.88 8.87
CA SER A 84 -10.13 0.01 8.92
C SER A 84 -8.90 -0.87 8.98
N TYR A 85 -8.39 -1.29 7.81
CA TYR A 85 -7.19 -2.14 7.75
C TYR A 85 -6.10 -1.57 8.69
N PRO A 86 -5.48 -2.40 9.54
CA PRO A 86 -5.49 -3.87 9.54
C PRO A 86 -6.67 -4.54 10.29
N HIS A 87 -7.62 -3.76 10.80
CA HIS A 87 -8.76 -4.33 11.52
C HIS A 87 -9.75 -5.03 10.57
N PRO A 88 -10.34 -6.16 10.99
CA PRO A 88 -11.27 -6.91 10.16
C PRO A 88 -12.58 -6.15 9.96
N PRO A 89 -13.38 -6.52 8.94
CA PRO A 89 -14.73 -6.01 8.77
C PRO A 89 -15.57 -6.18 10.04
N GLY A 90 -16.37 -5.16 10.39
CA GLY A 90 -17.18 -5.18 11.61
C GLY A 90 -16.41 -4.84 12.89
N TRP A 91 -15.12 -4.49 12.81
CA TRP A 91 -14.36 -4.00 13.97
C TRP A 91 -15.00 -2.76 14.62
N ALA A 92 -15.50 -1.83 13.79
CA ALA A 92 -16.19 -0.64 14.27
C ALA A 92 -17.67 -0.87 14.66
N GLY A 93 -18.22 -2.05 14.35
CA GLY A 93 -19.63 -2.37 14.59
C GLY A 93 -19.91 -2.69 16.06
N PHE A 94 -20.89 -2.02 16.67
CA PHE A 94 -21.21 -2.22 18.10
C PHE A 94 -21.80 -3.59 18.44
N ASP A 95 -22.45 -4.23 17.47
CA ASP A 95 -23.09 -5.56 17.59
C ASP A 95 -22.22 -6.70 17.06
N SER A 96 -21.01 -6.39 16.57
CA SER A 96 -20.09 -7.37 16.03
C SER A 96 -19.38 -8.15 17.13
N THR A 97 -19.32 -9.47 16.96
CA THR A 97 -18.56 -10.38 17.84
C THR A 97 -17.05 -10.17 17.74
N ILE A 98 -16.58 -9.51 16.67
CA ILE A 98 -15.19 -9.15 16.43
C ILE A 98 -14.96 -7.64 16.54
N SER A 99 -15.84 -6.93 17.25
CA SER A 99 -15.72 -5.48 17.44
C SER A 99 -14.52 -5.10 18.30
N HIS A 100 -14.11 -3.84 18.19
CA HIS A 100 -13.14 -3.21 19.09
C HIS A 100 -13.54 -3.40 20.57
N GLY A 101 -14.83 -3.28 20.88
CA GLY A 101 -15.35 -3.49 22.23
C GLY A 101 -15.19 -4.92 22.72
N SER A 102 -15.50 -5.91 21.87
CA SER A 102 -15.35 -7.34 22.18
C SER A 102 -13.88 -7.72 22.36
N PHE A 103 -12.98 -7.17 21.54
CA PHE A 103 -11.54 -7.41 21.65
C PHE A 103 -10.95 -6.79 22.92
N TYR A 104 -11.37 -5.58 23.28
CA TYR A 104 -10.89 -4.91 24.49
C TYR A 104 -11.27 -5.65 25.79
N GLN A 105 -12.33 -6.46 25.78
CA GLN A 105 -12.72 -7.24 26.96
C GLN A 105 -11.74 -8.37 27.30
N VAL A 106 -10.94 -8.82 26.33
CA VAL A 106 -10.04 -9.99 26.46
C VAL A 106 -8.57 -9.67 26.21
N HIS A 107 -8.24 -8.42 25.88
CA HIS A 107 -6.87 -7.94 25.66
C HIS A 107 -6.58 -6.68 26.48
N ASP A 108 -5.30 -6.47 26.78
CA ASP A 108 -4.84 -5.27 27.50
C ASP A 108 -4.50 -4.12 26.55
N GLU A 109 -4.29 -2.94 27.14
CA GLU A 109 -3.88 -1.74 26.41
C GLU A 109 -2.52 -1.89 25.72
N LEU A 110 -1.61 -2.70 26.28
CA LEU A 110 -0.30 -2.97 25.70
C LEU A 110 -0.42 -3.61 24.31
N THR A 111 -1.45 -4.43 24.09
CA THR A 111 -1.73 -5.04 22.79
C THR A 111 -2.06 -3.98 21.73
N CYS A 112 -2.88 -3.00 22.08
CA CYS A 112 -3.21 -1.87 21.19
C CYS A 112 -1.99 -0.97 20.96
N ASN A 113 -1.20 -0.74 22.00
CA ASN A 113 -0.03 0.14 21.97
C ASN A 113 1.12 -0.38 21.10
N LYS A 114 1.04 -1.63 20.61
CA LYS A 114 1.93 -2.14 19.57
C LYS A 114 1.78 -1.38 18.26
N CYS A 115 0.59 -0.85 17.99
CA CYS A 115 0.19 -0.21 16.73
C CYS A 115 -0.23 1.24 16.91
N HIS A 116 -0.85 1.54 18.06
CA HIS A 116 -1.46 2.83 18.36
C HIS A 116 -0.61 3.59 19.39
N GLY A 117 -0.47 4.90 19.23
CA GLY A 117 0.32 5.71 20.16
C GLY A 117 -0.46 6.11 21.42
N GLY A 118 -0.30 5.35 22.50
CA GLY A 118 -0.74 5.72 23.85
C GLY A 118 -2.20 6.18 23.96
N GLU A 119 -2.45 7.17 24.82
CA GLU A 119 -3.80 7.60 25.21
C GLU A 119 -4.67 8.12 24.04
N ASN A 120 -4.07 8.55 22.94
CA ASN A 120 -4.78 9.18 21.82
C ASN A 120 -5.25 8.21 20.73
N ARG A 121 -4.99 6.90 20.85
CA ARG A 121 -5.57 5.82 20.00
C ARG A 121 -5.44 6.00 18.47
N ILE A 122 -4.64 6.95 17.99
CA ILE A 122 -4.39 7.17 16.58
C ILE A 122 -3.17 6.32 16.17
N ALA A 123 -3.34 5.48 15.16
CA ALA A 123 -2.22 4.85 14.49
C ALA A 123 -1.49 5.92 13.66
N ILE A 124 -0.18 6.07 13.87
CA ILE A 124 0.62 7.16 13.26
C ILE A 124 1.06 6.78 11.84
N GLY A 125 1.04 5.49 11.50
CA GLY A 125 1.30 4.98 10.15
C GLY A 125 1.41 3.46 10.11
N CYS A 126 1.56 2.87 8.93
CA CYS A 126 1.68 1.42 8.73
C CYS A 126 2.88 0.83 9.49
N GLU A 127 3.97 1.61 9.62
CA GLU A 127 5.16 1.23 10.37
C GLU A 127 4.89 1.06 11.84
N SER A 128 3.88 1.73 12.41
CA SER A 128 3.55 1.53 13.82
C SER A 128 3.10 0.10 14.05
N CYS A 129 2.51 -0.57 13.05
CA CYS A 129 2.06 -1.95 13.13
C CYS A 129 3.00 -2.97 12.48
N HIS A 130 3.71 -2.56 11.42
CA HIS A 130 4.52 -3.45 10.59
C HIS A 130 6.01 -3.12 10.73
N LEU A 131 6.53 -3.28 11.96
CA LEU A 131 7.93 -3.00 12.31
C LEU A 131 8.92 -4.10 11.89
N GLY A 132 8.43 -5.26 11.42
CA GLY A 132 9.26 -6.45 11.21
C GLY A 132 9.51 -7.19 12.52
N SER A 133 9.92 -8.46 12.42
CA SER A 133 10.23 -9.35 13.55
C SER A 133 11.72 -9.46 13.83
#